data_AF-A0A8B8GS37-F1
#
_entry.id   AF-A0A8B8GS37-F1
#
_cell.length_a   1.000
_cell.length_b   1.000
_cell.length_c   1.000
_cell.angle_alpha   90.00
_cell.angle_beta   90.00
_cell.angle_gamma   90.00
#
_symmetry.space_group_name_H-M   'P 1'
#
loop_
_entity.id
_entity.type
_entity.pdbx_description
1 polymer ?
#
loop_
_entity_poly.entity_id
_entity_poly.type
_entity_poly.pdbx_seq_one_letter_code
_entity_poly.pdbx_strand_id
1 'polypeptide(L)'
;FEICDLGVTFDSTFSFNKHYLNITKKSSTIIGFINRTCKDFTNSDALKILYFSLVRSSLEYNSVVWSPSSVVHTQSLEAIQNRFLRFISYKCNIPRKPHSQYTPLLIKLNMTTLAARRKIIDLKFLYKIVNGFLNCPELLSCLNFIIPHCRTRSANTFYIPLQRTNYALCSPINRLMKITNDVQIDLFSFPSFECFCNFIAYL
;
A
#
# COMPACT_ATOMS: atom_id res chain seq x y z
N PHE A 1 -26.30 7.67 0.25
CA PHE A 1 -25.74 8.20 -1.01
C PHE A 1 -24.34 7.64 -1.19
N GLU A 2 -24.04 7.17 -2.39
CA GLU A 2 -22.73 6.65 -2.75
C GLU A 2 -22.22 7.46 -3.92
N ILE A 3 -21.00 7.97 -3.80
CA ILE A 3 -20.39 8.81 -4.81
C ILE A 3 -19.10 8.13 -5.25
N CYS A 4 -18.92 7.98 -6.55
CA CYS A 4 -17.68 7.47 -7.13
C CYS A 4 -16.91 8.64 -7.72
N ASP A 5 -15.70 8.86 -7.22
CA ASP A 5 -14.80 9.89 -7.75
C ASP A 5 -13.41 9.30 -8.01
N LEU A 6 -12.87 9.55 -9.20
CA LEU A 6 -11.61 9.01 -9.72
C LEU A 6 -11.40 7.50 -9.47
N GLY A 7 -12.48 6.71 -9.44
CA GLY A 7 -12.44 5.26 -9.18
C GLY A 7 -12.45 4.85 -7.70
N VAL A 8 -12.61 5.80 -6.78
CA VAL A 8 -12.81 5.57 -5.34
C VAL A 8 -14.28 5.74 -5.00
N THR A 9 -14.84 4.78 -4.26
CA THR A 9 -16.25 4.82 -3.84
C THR A 9 -16.33 5.35 -2.42
N PHE A 10 -17.03 6.46 -2.24
CA PHE A 10 -17.27 7.09 -0.96
C PHE A 10 -18.67 6.73 -0.45
N ASP A 11 -18.71 6.22 0.77
CA ASP A 11 -19.93 5.98 1.53
C ASP A 11 -20.22 7.21 2.42
N SER A 12 -21.47 7.43 2.84
CA SER A 12 -21.85 8.56 3.69
C SER A 12 -21.13 8.61 5.05
N THR A 13 -20.58 7.49 5.50
CA THR A 13 -19.79 7.35 6.72
C THR A 13 -18.28 7.44 6.47
N PHE A 14 -17.86 7.61 5.22
CA PHE A 14 -16.46 7.59 4.75
C PHE A 14 -15.64 6.38 5.24
N SER A 15 -16.30 5.25 5.53
CA SER A 15 -15.65 4.03 6.03
C SER A 15 -14.95 3.21 4.94
N PHE A 16 -15.18 3.53 3.66
CA PHE A 16 -14.64 2.83 2.48
C PHE A 16 -14.97 1.32 2.44
N ASN A 17 -15.90 0.84 3.26
CA ASN A 17 -16.27 -0.57 3.33
C ASN A 17 -16.72 -1.11 1.98
N LYS A 18 -17.60 -0.36 1.31
CA LYS A 18 -18.09 -0.74 -0.01
C LYS A 18 -16.97 -0.70 -1.06
N HIS A 19 -16.07 0.27 -0.96
CA HIS A 19 -14.90 0.36 -1.82
C HIS A 19 -13.98 -0.87 -1.69
N TYR A 20 -13.67 -1.33 -0.47
CA TYR A 20 -12.88 -2.54 -0.26
C TYR A 20 -13.58 -3.78 -0.84
N LEU A 21 -14.89 -3.91 -0.64
CA LEU A 21 -15.67 -5.01 -1.22
C LEU A 21 -15.64 -4.99 -2.75
N ASN A 22 -15.78 -3.81 -3.37
CA ASN A 22 -15.74 -3.67 -4.81
C ASN A 22 -14.36 -4.01 -5.39
N ILE A 23 -13.28 -3.50 -4.80
CA ILE A 23 -11.91 -3.82 -5.23
C ILE A 23 -11.63 -5.31 -5.04
N THR A 24 -11.97 -5.88 -3.87
CA THR A 24 -11.69 -7.30 -3.59
C THR A 24 -12.44 -8.23 -4.55
N LYS A 25 -13.70 -7.90 -4.86
CA LYS A 25 -14.50 -8.61 -5.86
C LYS A 25 -13.90 -8.48 -7.26
N LYS A 26 -13.58 -7.26 -7.70
CA LYS A 26 -12.95 -7.01 -9.00
C LYS A 26 -11.65 -7.80 -9.16
N SER A 27 -10.73 -7.67 -8.20
CA SER A 27 -9.47 -8.40 -8.21
C SER A 27 -9.66 -9.92 -8.19
N SER A 28 -10.64 -10.43 -7.45
CA SER A 28 -10.98 -11.86 -7.45
C SER A 28 -11.48 -12.34 -8.82
N THR A 29 -12.28 -11.54 -9.53
CA THR A 29 -12.72 -11.88 -10.89
C THR A 29 -11.55 -11.92 -11.87
N ILE A 30 -10.61 -10.98 -11.76
CA ILE A 30 -9.41 -10.92 -12.60
C ILE A 30 -8.50 -12.13 -12.33
N ILE A 31 -8.29 -12.53 -11.07
CA ILE A 31 -7.56 -13.77 -10.75
C ILE A 31 -8.27 -14.97 -11.37
N GLY A 32 -9.60 -15.04 -11.28
CA GLY A 32 -10.37 -16.12 -11.92
C GLY A 32 -10.24 -16.13 -13.44
N PHE A 33 -10.07 -14.98 -14.07
CA PHE A 33 -9.75 -14.86 -15.49
C PHE A 33 -8.33 -15.37 -15.79
N ILE A 34 -7.32 -14.89 -15.07
CA ILE A 34 -5.92 -15.35 -15.21
C ILE A 34 -5.82 -16.87 -15.07
N ASN A 35 -6.48 -17.45 -14.05
CA ASN A 35 -6.44 -18.89 -13.81
C ASN A 35 -7.01 -19.72 -14.97
N ARG A 36 -8.01 -19.21 -15.68
CA ARG A 36 -8.64 -19.89 -16.81
C ARG A 36 -7.83 -19.73 -18.09
N THR A 37 -7.38 -18.51 -18.37
CA THR A 37 -6.64 -18.18 -19.60
C THR A 37 -5.21 -18.73 -19.56
N CYS A 38 -4.55 -18.69 -18.41
CA CYS A 38 -3.16 -19.13 -18.24
C CYS A 38 -3.08 -20.57 -17.73
N LYS A 39 -4.02 -21.43 -18.13
CA LYS A 39 -4.05 -22.83 -17.69
C LYS A 39 -2.77 -23.58 -18.09
N ASP A 40 -2.25 -23.30 -19.28
CA ASP A 40 -1.10 -24.01 -19.84
C ASP A 40 0.23 -23.28 -19.57
N PHE A 41 0.17 -22.13 -18.90
CA PHE A 41 1.37 -21.36 -18.56
C PHE A 41 2.05 -22.00 -17.34
N THR A 42 3.31 -22.38 -17.52
CA THR A 42 4.18 -22.93 -16.47
C THR A 42 5.25 -21.94 -15.99
N ASN A 43 5.49 -20.88 -16.76
CA ASN A 43 6.49 -19.87 -16.42
C ASN A 43 5.99 -18.96 -15.27
N SER A 44 6.70 -19.01 -14.14
CA SER A 44 6.38 -18.22 -12.95
C SER A 44 6.49 -16.71 -13.19
N ASP A 45 7.43 -16.25 -14.03
CA ASP A 45 7.65 -14.83 -14.26
C ASP A 45 6.54 -14.21 -15.10
N ALA A 46 6.07 -14.92 -16.13
CA ALA A 46 4.93 -14.50 -16.93
C ALA A 46 3.65 -14.36 -16.08
N LEU A 47 3.39 -15.33 -15.19
CA LEU A 47 2.25 -15.26 -14.26
C LEU A 47 2.38 -14.10 -13.28
N LYS A 48 3.59 -13.82 -12.76
CA LYS A 48 3.85 -12.65 -11.91
C LYS A 48 3.55 -11.36 -12.67
N ILE A 49 4.04 -11.20 -13.89
CA ILE A 49 3.80 -9.99 -14.73
C ILE A 49 2.30 -9.76 -14.93
N LEU A 50 1.53 -10.82 -15.24
CA LEU A 50 0.07 -10.72 -15.39
C LEU A 50 -0.62 -10.31 -14.09
N TYR A 51 -0.24 -10.90 -12.97
CA TYR A 51 -0.77 -10.50 -11.67
C TYR A 51 -0.44 -9.04 -11.34
N PHE A 52 0.79 -8.61 -11.62
CA PHE A 52 1.27 -7.27 -11.33
C PHE A 52 0.55 -6.20 -12.16
N SER A 53 0.36 -6.47 -13.46
CA SER A 53 -0.27 -5.55 -14.40
C SER A 53 -1.79 -5.44 -14.24
N LEU A 54 -2.49 -6.54 -13.95
CA LEU A 54 -3.96 -6.56 -13.93
C LEU A 54 -4.56 -6.49 -12.52
N VAL A 55 -4.00 -7.25 -11.58
CA VAL A 55 -4.57 -7.38 -10.24
C VAL A 55 -3.95 -6.35 -9.30
N ARG A 56 -2.61 -6.35 -9.21
CA ARG A 56 -1.89 -5.52 -8.24
C ARG A 56 -2.05 -4.03 -8.51
N SER A 57 -1.96 -3.61 -9.77
CA SER A 57 -2.23 -2.23 -10.20
C SER A 57 -3.58 -1.72 -9.70
N SER A 58 -4.63 -2.55 -9.79
CA SER A 58 -5.97 -2.19 -9.33
C SER A 58 -6.09 -2.12 -7.80
N LEU A 59 -5.30 -2.90 -7.07
CA LEU A 59 -5.25 -2.92 -5.60
C LEU A 59 -4.39 -1.78 -5.01
N GLU A 60 -3.52 -1.17 -5.81
CA GLU A 60 -2.63 -0.09 -5.39
C GLU A 60 -3.11 1.29 -5.85
N TYR A 61 -4.02 1.32 -6.81
CA TYR A 61 -4.57 2.54 -7.35
C TYR A 61 -5.25 3.39 -6.28
N ASN A 62 -4.85 4.67 -6.18
CA ASN A 62 -5.31 5.64 -5.19
C ASN A 62 -5.19 5.20 -3.71
N SER A 63 -4.28 4.28 -3.38
CA SER A 63 -4.14 3.76 -2.01
C SER A 63 -3.84 4.84 -0.97
N VAL A 64 -3.24 5.97 -1.37
CA VAL A 64 -2.99 7.12 -0.50
C VAL A 64 -4.27 7.63 0.16
N VAL A 65 -5.40 7.58 -0.55
CA VAL A 65 -6.69 8.08 -0.07
C VAL A 65 -7.38 7.06 0.83
N TRP A 66 -7.48 5.81 0.38
CA TRP A 66 -8.36 4.83 1.01
C TRP A 66 -7.64 3.79 1.88
N SER A 67 -6.30 3.78 1.95
CA SER A 67 -5.55 2.67 2.58
C SER A 67 -6.16 2.24 3.91
N PRO A 68 -6.49 0.95 4.09
CA PRO A 68 -7.21 0.48 5.26
C PRO A 68 -6.35 0.62 6.52
N SER A 69 -6.98 1.08 7.59
CA SER A 69 -6.43 1.04 8.95
C SER A 69 -6.85 -0.21 9.73
N SER A 70 -8.00 -0.78 9.39
CA SER A 70 -8.48 -2.00 10.03
C SER A 70 -7.70 -3.22 9.56
N VAL A 71 -7.36 -4.08 10.53
CA VAL A 71 -6.71 -5.37 10.29
C VAL A 71 -7.57 -6.25 9.39
N VAL A 72 -8.90 -6.22 9.55
CA VAL A 72 -9.84 -7.04 8.78
C VAL A 72 -9.75 -6.72 7.29
N HIS A 73 -9.82 -5.44 6.92
CA HIS A 73 -9.73 -5.03 5.52
C HIS A 73 -8.34 -5.28 4.94
N THR A 74 -7.29 -5.06 5.74
CA THR A 74 -5.91 -5.37 5.32
C THR A 74 -5.76 -6.87 5.01
N GLN A 75 -6.26 -7.74 5.88
CA GLN A 75 -6.25 -9.19 5.68
C GLN A 75 -7.09 -9.61 4.46
N SER A 76 -8.24 -8.95 4.22
CA SER A 76 -9.07 -9.23 3.04
C SER A 76 -8.34 -8.94 1.73
N LEU A 77 -7.54 -7.87 1.68
CA LEU A 77 -6.70 -7.55 0.52
C LEU A 77 -5.53 -8.53 0.38
N GLU A 78 -4.86 -8.87 1.47
CA GLU A 78 -3.78 -9.87 1.46
C GLU A 78 -4.29 -11.27 1.07
N ALA A 79 -5.55 -11.60 1.38
CA ALA A 79 -6.16 -12.87 0.96
C ALA A 79 -6.23 -13.01 -0.56
N ILE A 80 -6.39 -11.91 -1.30
CA ILE A 80 -6.36 -11.89 -2.77
C ILE A 80 -4.96 -12.27 -3.27
N GLN A 81 -3.92 -11.66 -2.70
CA GLN A 81 -2.55 -12.00 -3.04
C GLN A 81 -2.24 -13.46 -2.67
N ASN A 82 -2.66 -13.94 -1.50
CA ASN A 82 -2.49 -15.34 -1.10
C ASN A 82 -3.22 -16.30 -2.04
N ARG A 83 -4.39 -15.93 -2.56
CA ARG A 83 -5.11 -16.72 -3.57
C ARG A 83 -4.29 -16.86 -4.85
N PHE A 84 -3.67 -15.78 -5.33
CA PHE A 84 -2.76 -15.84 -6.47
C PHE A 84 -1.50 -16.68 -6.17
N LEU A 85 -0.91 -16.53 -4.98
CA LEU A 85 0.24 -17.32 -4.56
C LEU A 85 -0.06 -18.83 -4.51
N ARG A 86 -1.28 -19.24 -4.14
CA ARG A 86 -1.71 -20.64 -4.19
C ARG A 86 -1.73 -21.16 -5.63
N PHE A 87 -2.26 -20.35 -6.55
CA PHE A 87 -2.32 -20.71 -7.96
C PHE A 87 -0.93 -20.89 -8.57
N ILE A 88 -0.01 -19.92 -8.38
CA ILE A 88 1.35 -20.02 -8.91
C ILE A 88 2.16 -21.14 -8.24
N SER A 89 1.96 -21.37 -6.94
CA SER A 89 2.62 -22.46 -6.21
C SER A 89 2.21 -23.83 -6.76
N TYR A 90 0.93 -24.00 -7.08
CA TYR A 90 0.43 -25.22 -7.71
C TYR A 90 0.99 -25.39 -9.13
N LYS A 91 1.02 -24.32 -9.92
CA LYS A 91 1.50 -24.36 -11.31
C LYS A 91 3.00 -24.61 -11.44
N CYS A 92 3.80 -24.03 -10.55
CA CYS A 92 5.26 -24.14 -10.58
C CYS A 92 5.81 -25.24 -9.66
N ASN A 93 4.97 -26.17 -9.17
CA ASN A 93 5.34 -27.25 -8.25
C ASN A 93 6.16 -26.78 -7.04
N ILE A 94 5.81 -25.62 -6.49
CA ILE A 94 6.47 -25.08 -5.30
C ILE A 94 5.89 -25.79 -4.07
N PRO A 95 6.72 -26.44 -3.23
CA PRO A 95 6.24 -27.14 -2.05
C PRO A 95 5.61 -26.15 -1.08
N ARG A 96 4.36 -26.40 -0.73
CA ARG A 96 3.59 -25.64 0.27
C ARG A 96 3.14 -26.58 1.37
N LYS A 97 3.58 -26.33 2.61
CA LYS A 97 3.04 -27.05 3.76
C LYS A 97 1.56 -26.68 3.97
N PRO A 98 0.68 -27.62 4.30
CA PRO A 98 -0.69 -27.29 4.69
C PRO A 98 -0.66 -26.30 5.87
N HIS A 99 -1.58 -25.33 5.87
CA HIS A 99 -1.64 -24.24 6.87
C HIS A 99 -0.37 -23.38 7.01
N SER A 100 0.54 -23.41 6.03
CA SER A 100 1.73 -22.54 6.05
C SER A 100 1.37 -21.07 6.02
N GLN A 101 2.21 -20.30 6.72
CA GLN A 101 2.20 -18.85 6.71
C GLN A 101 2.44 -18.31 5.29
N TYR A 102 1.87 -17.13 5.04
CA TYR A 102 1.92 -16.44 3.75
C TYR A 102 3.33 -15.96 3.36
N THR A 103 4.19 -15.71 4.36
CA THR A 103 5.51 -15.09 4.22
C THR A 103 6.56 -15.94 3.48
N PRO A 104 6.73 -17.25 3.72
CA PRO A 104 7.65 -18.08 2.93
C PRO A 104 7.44 -18.05 1.41
N LEU A 105 6.19 -18.04 0.94
CA LEU A 105 5.89 -18.01 -0.49
C LEU A 105 6.24 -16.66 -1.13
N LEU A 106 6.05 -15.57 -0.38
CA LEU A 106 6.47 -14.25 -0.82
C LEU A 106 7.96 -14.17 -1.07
N ILE A 107 8.76 -14.65 -0.10
CA ILE A 107 10.22 -14.66 -0.19
C ILE A 107 10.65 -15.52 -1.38
N LYS A 108 10.10 -16.72 -1.52
CA LYS A 108 10.46 -17.63 -2.62
C LYS A 108 10.12 -17.09 -4.01
N LEU A 109 9.10 -16.23 -4.12
CA LEU A 109 8.66 -15.64 -5.39
C LEU A 109 9.16 -14.21 -5.58
N ASN A 110 10.02 -13.69 -4.68
CA ASN A 110 10.50 -12.31 -4.66
C ASN A 110 9.35 -11.29 -4.72
N MET A 111 8.30 -11.53 -3.94
CA MET A 111 7.14 -10.64 -3.82
C MET A 111 7.08 -10.02 -2.42
N THR A 112 6.62 -8.78 -2.34
CA THR A 112 6.37 -8.08 -1.07
C THR A 112 4.88 -8.11 -0.72
N THR A 113 4.54 -7.88 0.54
CA THR A 113 3.14 -7.75 0.98
C THR A 113 2.47 -6.52 0.35
N LEU A 114 1.15 -6.55 0.19
CA LEU A 114 0.43 -5.37 -0.30
C LEU A 114 0.47 -4.23 0.73
N ALA A 115 0.45 -4.57 2.01
CA ALA A 115 0.56 -3.61 3.10
C ALA A 115 1.89 -2.83 3.04
N ALA A 116 3.02 -3.51 2.86
CA ALA A 116 4.32 -2.85 2.70
C ALA A 116 4.33 -1.94 1.47
N ARG A 117 3.79 -2.41 0.34
CA ARG A 117 3.73 -1.61 -0.89
C ARG A 117 2.88 -0.34 -0.74
N ARG A 118 1.75 -0.41 -0.04
CA ARG A 118 0.96 0.80 0.26
C ARG A 118 1.77 1.81 1.08
N LYS A 119 2.49 1.37 2.11
CA LYS A 119 3.41 2.24 2.87
C LYS A 119 4.47 2.88 1.99
N ILE A 120 5.02 2.16 1.02
CA ILE A 120 5.97 2.71 0.05
C ILE A 120 5.32 3.79 -0.81
N ILE A 121 4.10 3.56 -1.29
CA ILE A 121 3.33 4.54 -2.09
C ILE A 121 3.06 5.81 -1.26
N ASP A 122 2.69 5.64 0.01
CA ASP A 122 2.49 6.72 0.96
C ASP A 122 3.76 7.57 1.16
N LEU A 123 4.90 6.92 1.43
CA LEU A 123 6.18 7.61 1.60
C LEU A 123 6.60 8.36 0.33
N LYS A 124 6.43 7.74 -0.85
CA LYS A 124 6.68 8.38 -2.15
C LYS A 124 5.80 9.61 -2.35
N PHE A 125 4.53 9.52 -1.97
CA PHE A 125 3.60 10.64 -2.08
C PHE A 125 3.99 11.79 -1.15
N LEU A 126 4.34 11.50 0.10
CA LEU A 126 4.79 12.52 1.05
C LEU A 126 6.08 13.21 0.61
N TYR A 127 7.08 12.45 0.17
CA TYR A 127 8.33 13.01 -0.35
C TYR A 127 8.09 13.97 -1.52
N LYS A 128 7.14 13.64 -2.42
CA LYS A 128 6.79 14.51 -3.53
C LYS A 128 6.15 15.82 -3.08
N ILE A 129 5.32 15.79 -2.04
CA ILE A 129 4.72 17.01 -1.46
C ILE A 129 5.80 17.89 -0.83
N VAL A 130 6.64 17.31 0.02
CA VAL A 130 7.64 18.06 0.80
C VAL A 130 8.70 18.70 -0.09
N ASN A 131 9.16 17.99 -1.14
CA ASN A 131 10.20 18.48 -2.05
C ASN A 131 9.65 19.26 -3.26
N GLY A 132 8.35 19.61 -3.27
CA GLY A 132 7.76 20.46 -4.31
C GLY A 132 7.57 19.80 -5.68
N PHE A 133 7.69 18.47 -5.78
CA PHE A 133 7.31 17.74 -7.00
C PHE A 133 5.79 17.71 -7.23
N LEU A 134 5.00 17.94 -6.18
CA LEU A 134 3.56 18.15 -6.24
C LEU A 134 3.23 19.54 -5.71
N ASN A 135 2.68 20.40 -6.56
CA ASN A 135 2.30 21.76 -6.18
C ASN A 135 0.87 21.78 -5.63
N CYS A 136 0.73 21.49 -4.33
CA CYS A 136 -0.53 21.52 -3.58
C CYS A 136 -0.30 22.21 -2.23
N PRO A 137 -0.39 23.56 -2.14
CA PRO A 137 -0.11 24.30 -0.92
C PRO A 137 -1.07 23.92 0.22
N GLU A 138 -2.31 23.54 -0.09
CA GLU A 138 -3.31 23.12 0.89
C GLU A 138 -2.87 21.85 1.61
N LEU A 139 -2.38 20.85 0.89
CA LEU A 139 -1.88 19.61 1.47
C LEU A 139 -0.60 19.84 2.28
N LEU A 140 0.30 20.69 1.77
CA LEU A 140 1.53 21.06 2.46
C LEU A 140 1.23 21.77 3.78
N SER A 141 0.25 22.68 3.80
CA SER A 141 -0.17 23.40 5.01
C SER A 141 -0.74 22.49 6.11
N CYS A 142 -1.22 21.29 5.74
CA CYS A 142 -1.73 20.31 6.69
C CYS A 142 -0.62 19.47 7.36
N LEU A 143 0.64 19.56 6.89
CA LEU A 143 1.77 18.85 7.47
C LEU A 143 2.33 19.62 8.66
N ASN A 144 2.34 18.98 9.83
CA ASN A 144 2.87 19.58 11.04
C ASN A 144 4.32 19.13 11.24
N PHE A 145 5.29 20.03 11.09
CA PHE A 145 6.70 19.73 11.35
C PHE A 145 7.04 19.88 12.83
N ILE A 146 7.87 18.98 13.37
CA ILE A 146 8.49 19.17 14.68
C ILE A 146 9.76 19.98 14.47
N ILE A 147 9.79 21.18 15.03
CA ILE A 147 10.98 22.04 15.04
C ILE A 147 11.43 22.12 16.50
N PRO A 148 12.36 21.25 16.93
CA PRO A 148 12.81 21.26 18.31
C PRO A 148 13.67 22.50 18.57
N HIS A 149 13.42 23.19 19.67
CA HIS A 149 14.19 24.39 20.06
C HIS A 149 15.67 24.06 20.36
N CYS A 150 15.95 22.84 20.80
CA CYS A 150 17.29 22.33 21.08
C CYS A 150 17.47 20.97 20.40
N ARG A 151 18.72 20.56 20.13
CA ARG A 151 18.98 19.22 19.57
C ARG A 151 18.52 18.14 20.55
N THR A 152 17.42 17.49 20.22
CA THR A 152 16.90 16.33 20.98
C THR A 152 17.39 15.03 20.34
N ARG A 153 17.36 13.94 21.11
CA ARG A 153 17.68 12.59 20.60
C ARG A 153 16.57 12.00 19.72
N SER A 154 15.42 12.67 19.62
CA SER A 154 14.27 12.20 18.85
C SER A 154 14.43 12.56 17.38
N ALA A 155 14.35 11.57 16.50
CA ALA A 155 14.45 11.75 15.04
C ALA A 155 13.09 12.01 14.35
N ASN A 156 12.04 12.36 15.09
CA ASN A 156 10.70 12.54 14.53
C ASN A 156 10.62 13.83 13.70
N THR A 157 10.27 13.71 12.43
CA THR A 157 10.10 14.85 11.52
C THR A 157 8.76 15.55 11.70
N PHE A 158 7.70 14.78 11.97
CA PHE A 158 6.33 15.30 11.99
C PHE A 158 5.66 15.20 13.35
N TYR A 159 4.80 16.17 13.67
CA TYR A 159 3.93 16.16 14.83
C TYR A 159 2.59 15.55 14.47
N ILE A 160 2.22 14.45 15.11
CA ILE A 160 0.94 13.79 14.87
C ILE A 160 -0.07 14.37 15.88
N PRO A 161 -1.11 15.09 15.42
CA PRO A 161 -2.10 15.66 16.33
C PRO A 161 -2.87 14.55 17.03
N LEU A 162 -3.20 14.76 18.31
CA LEU A 162 -4.07 13.85 19.06
C LEU A 162 -5.47 13.88 18.45
N GLN A 163 -6.02 12.70 18.17
CA GLN A 163 -7.33 12.55 17.56
C GLN A 163 -8.27 11.76 18.47
N ARG A 164 -9.55 12.13 18.51
CA ARG A 164 -10.57 11.47 19.33
C ARG A 164 -10.94 10.07 18.82
N THR A 165 -10.79 9.84 17.51
CA THR A 165 -11.18 8.59 16.87
C THR A 165 -10.02 7.98 16.09
N ASN A 166 -9.97 6.64 16.06
CA ASN A 166 -9.01 5.90 15.22
C ASN A 166 -9.17 6.25 13.74
N TYR A 167 -10.39 6.58 13.31
CA TYR A 167 -10.67 7.03 11.95
C TYR A 167 -9.88 8.31 11.60
N ALA A 168 -9.97 9.34 12.43
CA ALA A 168 -9.25 10.60 12.22
C ALA A 168 -7.73 10.44 12.38
N LEU A 169 -7.28 9.59 13.31
CA LEU A 169 -5.87 9.23 13.46
C LEU A 169 -5.31 8.57 12.20
N CYS A 170 -6.11 7.73 11.55
CA CYS A 170 -5.76 7.03 10.32
C CYS A 170 -6.13 7.78 9.04
N SER A 171 -6.54 9.04 9.14
CA SER A 171 -6.74 9.90 7.96
C SER A 171 -5.45 9.96 7.13
N PRO A 172 -5.54 10.18 5.80
CA PRO A 172 -4.39 10.12 4.90
C PRO A 172 -3.18 10.90 5.42
N ILE A 173 -3.35 12.18 5.75
CA ILE A 173 -2.24 13.06 6.17
C ILE A 173 -1.61 12.58 7.49
N ASN A 174 -2.40 12.27 8.51
CA ASN A 174 -1.90 11.77 9.79
C ASN A 174 -1.18 10.43 9.63
N ARG A 175 -1.71 9.56 8.76
CA ARG A 175 -1.13 8.26 8.43
C ARG A 175 0.21 8.40 7.71
N LEU A 176 0.34 9.33 6.75
CA LEU A 176 1.60 9.64 6.07
C LEU A 176 2.68 10.11 7.06
N MET A 177 2.33 11.08 7.91
CA MET A 177 3.24 11.60 8.95
C MET A 177 3.66 10.50 9.92
N LYS A 178 2.72 9.65 10.35
CA LYS A 178 2.98 8.52 11.24
C LYS A 178 3.94 7.51 10.64
N ILE A 179 3.67 7.05 9.40
CA ILE A 179 4.52 6.06 8.73
C ILE A 179 5.95 6.59 8.60
N THR A 180 6.12 7.89 8.32
CA THR A 180 7.46 8.48 8.17
C THR A 180 8.23 8.51 9.49
N ASN A 181 7.56 8.90 10.58
CA ASN A 181 8.17 8.87 11.91
C ASN A 181 8.50 7.43 12.35
N ASP A 182 7.63 6.47 12.03
CA ASP A 182 7.83 5.05 12.38
C ASP A 182 9.08 4.47 11.69
N VAL A 183 9.37 4.89 10.44
CA VAL A 183 10.54 4.43 9.68
C VAL A 183 11.79 5.30 9.91
N GLN A 184 11.64 6.48 10.53
CA GLN A 184 12.72 7.44 10.80
C GLN A 184 13.54 7.81 9.56
N ILE A 185 12.85 8.12 8.46
CA ILE A 185 13.47 8.48 7.18
C ILE A 185 13.68 9.98 7.10
N ASP A 186 14.88 10.41 6.71
CA ASP A 186 15.14 11.80 6.32
C ASP A 186 14.61 12.07 4.90
N LEU A 187 13.61 12.94 4.78
CA LEU A 187 12.99 13.26 3.50
C LEU A 187 13.73 14.34 2.69
N PHE A 188 14.70 15.03 3.29
CA PHE A 188 15.29 16.25 2.73
C PHE A 188 16.68 16.03 2.11
N SER A 189 17.43 15.06 2.61
CA SER A 189 18.82 14.84 2.18
C SER A 189 18.96 14.10 0.84
N PHE A 190 17.88 13.59 0.26
CA PHE A 190 17.96 12.85 -1.00
C PHE A 190 18.03 13.79 -2.21
N PRO A 191 19.00 13.63 -3.12
CA PRO A 191 19.22 14.54 -4.24
C PRO A 191 18.17 14.42 -5.36
N SER A 192 17.47 13.29 -5.45
CA SER A 192 16.43 13.07 -6.45
C SER A 192 15.35 12.10 -5.95
N PHE A 193 14.17 12.18 -6.57
CA PHE A 193 13.06 11.24 -6.31
C PHE A 193 13.44 9.79 -6.63
N GLU A 194 14.31 9.56 -7.61
CA GLU A 194 14.74 8.22 -8.00
C GLU A 194 15.66 7.60 -6.95
N CYS A 195 16.60 8.38 -6.40
CA CYS A 195 17.43 7.94 -5.26
C CYS A 195 16.57 7.54 -4.06
N PHE A 196 15.55 8.35 -3.75
CA PHE A 196 14.60 8.04 -2.68
C PHE A 196 13.79 6.77 -2.97
N CYS A 197 13.33 6.58 -4.21
CA CYS A 197 12.60 5.37 -4.61
C CYS A 197 13.45 4.11 -4.46
N ASN A 198 14.73 4.17 -4.79
CA ASN A 198 15.66 3.05 -4.64
C ASN A 198 15.89 2.74 -3.17
N PHE A 199 16.12 3.76 -2.33
CA PHE A 199 16.26 3.58 -0.88
C PHE A 199 15.05 2.86 -0.26
N ILE A 200 13.84 3.31 -0.59
CA ILE A 200 12.60 2.71 -0.06
C ILE A 200 12.30 1.32 -0.63
N ALA A 201 12.82 0.97 -1.81
CA ALA A 201 12.63 -0.37 -2.35
C ALA A 201 13.30 -1.47 -1.51
N TYR A 202 14.28 -1.12 -0.68
CA TYR A 202 14.99 -2.03 0.23
C TYR A 202 14.45 -2.03 1.67
N LEU A 203 13.46 -1.18 1.98
CA LEU A 203 12.74 -1.12 3.27
C LEU A 203 11.58 -2.13 3.32
#